data_AF-A0A8T4IAD5-F1
#
_entry.id   AF-A0A8T4IAD5-F1
#
_cell.length_a   1.000
_cell.length_b   1.000
_cell.length_c   1.000
_cell.angle_alpha   90.00
_cell.angle_beta   90.00
_cell.angle_gamma   90.00
#
_symmetry.space_group_name_H-M   'P 1'
#
loop_
_entity.id
_entity.type
_entity.pdbx_description
1 polymer ?
#
loop_
_entity_poly.entity_id
_entity_poly.type
_entity_poly.pdbx_seq_one_letter_code
_entity_poly.pdbx_strand_id
1 'polypeptide(L)'
;MSDETPPTERPRWRRWLTLGEILAVIGLLISGLTLWNNVAMRHSQEDARTDEAAREAKAKQIAEREQALVSFNGTSKSGGDILVLRDMADHGVQSIDVRFPPSLGLPVQQALVQPEIKAGWFENKLLAITDGGPDAVEGRLPVAITASYWDGDQHRTDKAIYDVVFTTEGRILRGRDLKLRGVVLRQRVHGDAGKRLDTLWKAERKRLEALKK
;
A
#
# COMPACT_ATOMS: atom_id res chain seq x y z
N MET A 1 -41.24 76.89 60.00
CA MET A 1 -40.71 77.26 58.67
C MET A 1 -39.21 77.42 58.85
N SER A 2 -38.42 76.90 57.91
CA SER A 2 -36.95 76.84 57.88
C SER A 2 -36.35 75.54 58.45
N ASP A 3 -35.86 74.71 57.53
CA ASP A 3 -34.66 73.90 57.76
C ASP A 3 -33.73 74.06 56.55
N GLU A 4 -32.45 74.14 56.83
CA GLU A 4 -31.35 74.57 55.96
C GLU A 4 -30.72 73.38 55.20
N THR A 5 -30.28 73.62 53.96
CA THR A 5 -29.28 72.84 53.20
C THR A 5 -27.90 72.81 53.90
N PRO A 6 -26.95 71.85 53.67
CA PRO A 6 -26.41 71.55 52.33
C PRO A 6 -25.85 70.12 52.06
N PRO A 7 -25.41 69.83 50.81
CA PRO A 7 -24.95 68.50 50.36
C PRO A 7 -23.45 68.28 50.61
N THR A 8 -23.01 67.01 50.66
CA THR A 8 -21.59 66.64 50.65
C THR A 8 -21.27 65.70 49.49
N GLU A 9 -20.75 66.29 48.40
CA GLU A 9 -20.03 65.58 47.34
C GLU A 9 -18.62 65.21 47.83
N ARG A 10 -18.18 63.97 47.55
CA ARG A 10 -16.82 63.50 47.88
C ARG A 10 -15.88 63.70 46.68
N PRO A 11 -14.69 64.31 46.85
CA PRO A 11 -13.78 64.56 45.76
C PRO A 11 -13.07 63.27 45.30
N ARG A 12 -13.08 63.04 43.98
CA ARG A 12 -12.41 61.95 43.27
C ARG A 12 -10.97 62.36 42.99
N TRP A 13 -10.03 61.90 43.81
CA TRP A 13 -8.60 62.16 43.64
C TRP A 13 -8.10 61.56 42.31
N ARG A 14 -7.61 62.39 41.41
CA ARG A 14 -6.80 61.95 40.26
C ARG A 14 -5.37 61.77 40.79
N ARG A 15 -4.95 60.54 41.06
CA ARG A 15 -3.53 60.24 41.34
C ARG A 15 -2.76 60.49 40.05
N TRP A 16 -1.89 61.49 40.06
CA TRP A 16 -0.92 61.71 38.99
C TRP A 16 0.11 60.58 39.10
N LEU A 17 0.19 59.72 38.09
CA LEU A 17 1.27 58.75 37.99
C LEU A 17 2.59 59.53 38.01
N THR A 18 3.50 59.18 38.92
CA THR A 18 4.81 59.81 38.94
C THR A 18 5.60 59.39 37.70
N LEU A 19 6.53 60.23 37.22
CA LEU A 19 7.31 59.92 36.00
C LEU A 19 8.04 58.57 36.10
N GLY A 20 8.52 58.21 37.30
CA GLY A 20 9.13 56.92 37.58
C GLY A 20 8.17 55.73 37.46
N GLU A 21 6.89 55.92 37.83
CA GLU A 21 5.86 54.89 37.72
C GLU A 21 5.48 54.61 36.26
N ILE A 22 5.43 55.66 35.42
CA ILE A 22 5.22 55.51 33.97
C ILE A 22 6.37 54.71 33.35
N LEU A 23 7.63 55.03 33.72
CA LEU A 23 8.80 54.30 33.22
C LEU A 23 8.80 52.83 33.67
N ALA A 24 8.37 52.55 34.90
CA ALA A 24 8.25 51.17 35.40
C ALA A 24 7.20 50.36 34.63
N VAL A 25 6.04 50.96 34.32
CA VAL A 25 4.98 50.30 33.53
C VAL A 25 5.44 50.04 32.10
N ILE A 26 6.16 50.98 31.48
CA ILE A 26 6.74 50.80 30.14
C ILE A 26 7.75 49.65 30.15
N GLY A 27 8.66 49.60 31.14
CA GLY A 27 9.61 48.51 31.30
C GLY A 27 8.92 47.14 31.45
N LEU A 28 7.84 47.08 32.23
CA LEU A 28 7.05 45.86 32.40
C LEU A 28 6.38 45.43 31.10
N LEU A 29 5.83 46.37 30.32
CA LEU A 29 5.22 46.06 29.01
C LEU A 29 6.26 45.53 28.03
N ILE A 30 7.43 46.19 27.92
CA ILE A 30 8.52 45.74 27.04
C ILE A 30 9.01 44.35 27.45
N SER A 31 9.16 44.09 28.76
CA SER A 31 9.54 42.77 29.27
C SER A 31 8.49 41.70 28.95
N GLY A 32 7.20 42.01 29.11
CA GLY A 32 6.10 41.09 28.77
C GLY A 32 6.05 40.77 27.28
N LEU A 33 6.20 41.77 26.41
CA LEU A 33 6.29 41.62 24.96
C LEU A 33 7.50 40.77 24.53
N THR A 34 8.66 40.99 25.16
CA THR A 34 9.88 40.23 24.88
C THR A 34 9.75 38.78 25.32
N LEU A 35 9.17 38.54 26.50
CA LEU A 35 8.92 37.19 27.00
C LEU A 35 7.92 36.45 26.11
N TRP A 36 6.83 37.10 25.70
CA TRP A 36 5.85 36.52 24.79
C TRP A 36 6.48 36.14 23.44
N ASN A 37 7.30 37.02 22.86
CA ASN A 37 7.98 36.74 21.60
C ASN A 37 8.92 35.52 21.70
N ASN A 38 9.66 35.42 22.80
CA ASN A 38 10.53 34.26 23.06
C ASN A 38 9.75 32.96 23.27
N VAL A 39 8.62 33.00 23.98
CA VAL A 39 7.76 31.82 24.20
C VAL A 39 7.07 31.38 22.91
N ALA A 40 6.54 32.32 22.13
CA ALA A 40 5.91 32.03 20.84
C ALA A 40 6.90 31.42 19.83
N MET A 41 8.14 31.93 19.78
CA MET A 41 9.20 31.38 18.92
C MET A 41 9.70 30.01 19.38
N ARG A 42 9.72 29.74 20.69
CA ARG A 42 10.03 28.41 21.22
C ARG A 42 8.94 27.39 20.86
N HIS A 43 7.67 27.75 21.05
CA HIS A 43 6.56 26.88 20.67
C HIS A 43 6.56 26.54 19.17
N SER A 44 6.77 27.52 18.29
CA SER A 44 6.81 27.25 16.85
C SER A 44 7.99 26.35 16.43
N GLN A 45 9.14 26.46 17.10
CA GLN A 45 10.28 25.56 16.86
C GLN A 45 10.04 24.14 17.39
N GLU A 46 9.34 23.99 18.53
CA GLU A 46 8.96 22.69 19.07
C GLU A 46 7.94 21.98 18.17
N ASP A 47 6.94 22.71 17.67
CA ASP A 47 5.95 22.19 16.72
C ASP A 47 6.62 21.75 15.40
N ALA A 48 7.53 22.56 14.86
CA ALA A 48 8.27 22.21 13.64
C ALA A 48 9.13 20.94 13.83
N ARG A 49 9.82 20.80 14.97
CA ARG A 49 10.64 19.61 15.27
C ARG A 49 9.82 18.35 15.45
N THR A 50 8.65 18.46 16.09
CA THR A 50 7.76 17.30 16.28
C THR A 50 7.14 16.85 14.96
N ASP A 51 6.78 17.79 14.08
CA ASP A 51 6.31 17.50 12.73
C ASP A 51 7.39 16.86 11.84
N GLU A 52 8.62 17.38 11.89
CA GLU A 52 9.77 16.79 11.18
C GLU A 52 10.06 15.36 11.66
N ALA A 53 10.13 15.15 12.98
CA ALA A 53 10.33 13.83 13.55
C ALA A 53 9.19 12.85 13.18
N ALA A 54 7.93 13.32 13.15
CA ALA A 54 6.79 12.51 12.73
C ALA A 54 6.84 12.15 11.23
N ARG A 55 7.30 13.07 10.37
CA ARG A 55 7.50 12.82 8.94
C ARG A 55 8.64 11.83 8.70
N GLU A 56 9.76 11.99 9.39
CA GLU A 56 10.88 11.06 9.32
C GLU A 56 10.49 9.66 9.82
N ALA A 57 9.76 9.57 10.93
CA ALA A 57 9.26 8.30 11.44
C ALA A 57 8.32 7.62 10.44
N LYS A 58 7.40 8.37 9.82
CA LYS A 58 6.54 7.86 8.76
C LYS A 58 7.34 7.43 7.53
N ALA A 59 8.33 8.20 7.11
CA ALA A 59 9.17 7.85 5.96
C ALA A 59 9.99 6.57 6.23
N LYS A 60 10.55 6.42 7.42
CA LYS A 60 11.23 5.20 7.86
C LYS A 60 10.28 4.00 7.86
N GLN A 61 9.09 4.15 8.44
CA GLN A 61 8.07 3.10 8.43
C GLN A 61 7.62 2.70 7.01
N ILE A 62 7.49 3.67 6.09
CA ILE A 62 7.15 3.40 4.70
C ILE A 62 8.31 2.65 4.03
N ALA A 63 9.55 3.11 4.19
CA ALA A 63 10.73 2.47 3.62
C ALA A 63 10.93 1.04 4.15
N GLU A 64 10.79 0.82 5.46
CA GLU A 64 10.82 -0.50 6.09
C GLU A 64 9.71 -1.40 5.53
N ARG A 65 8.50 -0.85 5.36
CA ARG A 65 7.37 -1.60 4.79
C ARG A 65 7.60 -1.96 3.32
N GLU A 66 8.19 -1.06 2.54
CA GLU A 66 8.52 -1.31 1.13
C GLU A 66 9.59 -2.37 0.98
N GLN A 67 10.61 -2.36 1.84
CA GLN A 67 11.64 -3.40 1.90
C GLN A 67 11.02 -4.78 2.20
N ALA A 68 9.98 -4.85 3.04
CA ALA A 68 9.30 -6.10 3.37
C ALA A 68 8.36 -6.64 2.25
N LEU A 69 8.22 -5.96 1.11
CA LEU A 69 7.33 -6.41 0.03
C LEU A 69 8.01 -7.44 -0.87
N VAL A 70 7.38 -8.60 -1.03
CA VAL A 70 7.91 -9.70 -1.86
C VAL A 70 7.56 -9.46 -3.32
N SER A 71 8.54 -9.37 -4.21
CA SER A 71 8.30 -9.13 -5.64
C SER A 71 8.84 -10.30 -6.45
N PHE A 72 7.97 -11.04 -7.13
CA PHE A 72 8.40 -12.20 -7.91
C PHE A 72 8.74 -11.85 -9.35
N ASN A 73 9.87 -12.39 -9.81
CA ASN A 73 10.18 -12.58 -11.23
C ASN A 73 9.99 -14.06 -11.59
N GLY A 74 9.30 -14.34 -12.69
CA GLY A 74 9.00 -15.69 -13.15
C GLY A 74 9.94 -16.13 -14.27
N THR A 75 10.62 -17.26 -14.07
CA THR A 75 11.41 -17.90 -15.13
C THR A 75 10.75 -19.20 -15.57
N SER A 76 10.50 -19.32 -16.86
CA SER A 76 9.94 -20.51 -17.47
C SER A 76 10.95 -21.68 -17.45
N LYS A 77 10.50 -22.86 -17.04
CA LYS A 77 11.26 -24.11 -17.02
C LYS A 77 10.42 -25.25 -17.61
N SER A 78 11.07 -26.41 -17.82
CA SER A 78 10.41 -27.61 -18.37
C SER A 78 9.67 -27.30 -19.68
N GLY A 79 10.30 -26.55 -20.58
CA GLY A 79 9.70 -26.15 -21.85
C GLY A 79 8.42 -25.32 -21.72
N GLY A 80 8.17 -24.65 -20.59
CA GLY A 80 6.97 -23.84 -20.34
C GLY A 80 5.94 -24.45 -19.40
N ASP A 81 6.17 -25.66 -18.88
CA ASP A 81 5.17 -26.31 -18.01
C ASP A 81 5.23 -25.80 -16.56
N ILE A 82 6.39 -25.27 -16.15
CA ILE A 82 6.64 -24.77 -14.79
C ILE A 82 7.18 -23.34 -14.88
N LEU A 83 6.62 -22.45 -14.08
CA LEU A 83 7.12 -21.11 -13.86
C LEU A 83 7.71 -21.01 -12.46
N VAL A 84 9.05 -20.98 -12.38
CA VAL A 84 9.75 -20.81 -11.11
C VAL A 84 9.72 -19.34 -10.74
N LEU A 85 9.26 -19.04 -9.54
CA LEU A 85 9.20 -17.69 -9.00
C LEU A 85 10.43 -17.43 -8.14
N ARG A 86 11.14 -16.36 -8.44
CA ARG A 86 12.23 -15.86 -7.61
C ARG A 86 11.84 -14.52 -7.03
N ASP A 87 11.93 -14.40 -5.72
CA ASP A 87 11.81 -13.10 -5.07
C ASP A 87 13.03 -12.24 -5.39
N MET A 88 12.79 -10.99 -5.78
CA MET A 88 13.83 -10.06 -6.21
C MET A 88 14.69 -9.54 -5.06
N ALA A 89 14.15 -9.52 -3.84
CA ALA A 89 14.85 -9.08 -2.63
C ALA A 89 15.39 -10.24 -1.79
N ASP A 90 15.19 -11.48 -2.24
CA ASP A 90 15.68 -12.72 -1.63
C ASP A 90 15.32 -12.89 -0.13
N HIS A 91 14.05 -12.65 0.21
CA HIS A 91 13.52 -12.81 1.57
C HIS A 91 13.48 -14.25 2.10
N GLY A 92 13.97 -15.24 1.33
CA GLY A 92 13.88 -16.65 1.72
C GLY A 92 12.44 -17.18 1.83
N VAL A 93 11.61 -16.89 0.81
CA VAL A 93 10.21 -17.34 0.76
C VAL A 93 10.09 -18.86 0.94
N GLN A 94 9.35 -19.28 1.96
CA GLN A 94 9.19 -20.69 2.34
C GLN A 94 8.02 -21.36 1.64
N SER A 95 6.94 -20.61 1.43
CA SER A 95 5.75 -21.10 0.75
C SER A 95 5.02 -19.98 0.02
N ILE A 96 4.29 -20.39 -1.01
CA ILE A 96 3.33 -19.54 -1.69
C ILE A 96 1.99 -20.23 -1.81
N ASP A 97 0.92 -19.46 -1.62
CA ASP A 97 -0.44 -19.86 -1.96
C ASP A 97 -0.90 -19.08 -3.19
N VAL A 98 -1.32 -19.80 -4.22
CA VAL A 98 -1.77 -19.29 -5.51
C VAL A 98 -3.28 -19.45 -5.62
N ARG A 99 -4.00 -18.34 -5.54
CA ARG A 99 -5.44 -18.28 -5.70
C ARG A 99 -5.81 -17.81 -7.11
N PHE A 100 -6.63 -18.60 -7.78
CA PHE A 100 -7.18 -18.32 -9.10
C PHE A 100 -8.45 -17.46 -9.03
N PRO A 101 -8.87 -16.84 -10.14
CA PRO A 101 -10.19 -16.23 -10.27
C PRO A 101 -11.29 -17.23 -9.86
N PRO A 102 -12.15 -16.90 -8.88
CA PRO A 102 -13.20 -17.81 -8.42
C PRO A 102 -14.08 -18.36 -9.54
N SER A 103 -14.34 -17.58 -10.58
CA SER A 103 -15.10 -17.99 -11.77
C SER A 103 -14.46 -19.12 -12.60
N LEU A 104 -13.18 -19.48 -12.36
CA LEU A 104 -12.56 -20.68 -12.94
C LEU A 104 -12.88 -21.97 -12.15
N GLY A 105 -13.37 -21.83 -10.90
CA GLY A 105 -13.69 -22.97 -10.04
C GLY A 105 -12.48 -23.84 -9.69
N LEU A 106 -11.27 -23.27 -9.70
CA LEU A 106 -10.04 -23.96 -9.33
C LEU A 106 -9.76 -23.80 -7.83
N PRO A 107 -9.29 -24.85 -7.14
CA PRO A 107 -8.85 -24.73 -5.75
C PRO A 107 -7.61 -23.84 -5.65
N VAL A 108 -7.37 -23.32 -4.44
CA VAL A 108 -6.09 -22.66 -4.12
C VAL A 108 -5.00 -23.71 -4.21
N GLN A 109 -3.90 -23.38 -4.89
CA GLN A 109 -2.74 -24.24 -5.04
C GLN A 109 -1.62 -23.75 -4.13
N GLN A 110 -0.86 -24.67 -3.57
CA GLN A 110 0.25 -24.35 -2.68
C GLN A 110 1.55 -24.90 -3.25
N ALA A 111 2.60 -24.09 -3.18
CA ALA A 111 3.97 -24.51 -3.43
C ALA A 111 4.80 -24.31 -2.15
N LEU A 112 5.45 -25.40 -1.73
CA LEU A 112 6.31 -25.45 -0.54
C LEU A 112 7.78 -25.51 -0.97
N VAL A 113 8.66 -24.88 -0.19
CA VAL A 113 10.12 -24.87 -0.35
C VAL A 113 10.62 -24.13 -1.59
N GLN A 114 10.07 -24.45 -2.77
CA GLN A 114 10.37 -23.76 -4.02
C GLN A 114 9.11 -23.08 -4.55
N PRO A 115 9.06 -21.73 -4.54
CA PRO A 115 7.98 -20.97 -5.14
C PRO A 115 7.87 -21.26 -6.65
N GLU A 116 6.80 -21.93 -7.07
CA GLU A 116 6.56 -22.28 -8.47
C GLU A 116 5.07 -22.26 -8.83
N ILE A 117 4.77 -22.03 -10.11
CA ILE A 117 3.43 -22.15 -10.68
C ILE A 117 3.47 -23.21 -11.78
N LYS A 118 2.57 -24.19 -11.74
CA LYS A 118 2.50 -25.27 -12.74
C LYS A 118 1.34 -25.03 -13.70
N ALA A 119 1.59 -25.22 -15.00
CA ALA A 119 0.56 -25.13 -16.03
C ALA A 119 -0.59 -26.10 -15.74
N GLY A 120 -0.27 -27.33 -15.32
CA GLY A 120 -1.22 -28.39 -14.97
C GLY A 120 -2.29 -28.03 -13.94
N TRP A 121 -2.08 -26.97 -13.15
CA TRP A 121 -3.07 -26.50 -12.18
C TRP A 121 -4.30 -25.86 -12.83
N PHE A 122 -4.16 -25.29 -14.04
CA PHE A 122 -5.21 -24.50 -14.68
C PHE A 122 -5.29 -24.67 -16.21
N GLU A 123 -4.34 -25.38 -16.83
CA GLU A 123 -4.26 -25.58 -18.28
C GLU A 123 -5.58 -26.03 -18.88
N ASN A 124 -6.25 -27.02 -18.26
CA ASN A 124 -7.49 -27.59 -18.77
C ASN A 124 -8.60 -26.55 -18.91
N LYS A 125 -8.70 -25.62 -17.95
CA LYS A 125 -9.70 -24.55 -17.99
C LYS A 125 -9.38 -23.52 -19.07
N LEU A 126 -8.10 -23.15 -19.21
CA LEU A 126 -7.68 -22.17 -20.22
C LEU A 126 -7.77 -22.71 -21.65
N LEU A 127 -7.39 -23.98 -21.85
CA LEU A 127 -7.51 -24.64 -23.14
C LEU A 127 -8.98 -24.74 -23.56
N ALA A 128 -9.89 -25.10 -22.65
CA ALA A 128 -11.33 -25.10 -22.94
C ALA A 128 -11.87 -23.72 -23.33
N ILE A 129 -11.39 -22.65 -22.67
CA ILE A 129 -11.80 -21.27 -22.98
C ILE A 129 -11.29 -20.83 -24.35
N THR A 130 -10.10 -21.26 -24.76
CA THR A 130 -9.51 -20.91 -26.06
C THR A 130 -9.90 -21.90 -27.17
N ASP A 131 -10.70 -22.91 -26.85
CA ASP A 131 -11.08 -23.95 -27.80
C ASP A 131 -11.96 -23.44 -28.93
N GLY A 132 -11.65 -23.87 -30.16
CA GLY A 132 -12.21 -23.35 -31.40
C GLY A 132 -11.57 -22.04 -31.90
N GLY A 133 -10.56 -21.50 -31.22
CA GLY A 133 -9.76 -20.36 -31.69
C GLY A 133 -8.42 -20.78 -32.33
N PRO A 134 -7.53 -19.82 -32.62
CA PRO A 134 -6.19 -20.10 -33.13
C PRO A 134 -5.39 -21.01 -32.21
N ASP A 135 -4.50 -21.82 -32.79
CA ASP A 135 -3.61 -22.69 -32.01
C ASP A 135 -2.64 -21.88 -31.14
N ALA A 136 -2.13 -20.77 -31.69
CA ALA A 136 -1.19 -19.88 -31.03
C ALA A 136 -1.88 -18.62 -30.51
N VAL A 137 -2.12 -18.55 -29.20
CA VAL A 137 -2.73 -17.39 -28.54
C VAL A 137 -1.92 -17.02 -27.31
N GLU A 138 -1.49 -15.77 -27.23
CA GLU A 138 -0.96 -15.21 -25.99
C GLU A 138 -2.11 -14.72 -25.11
N GLY A 139 -2.05 -15.01 -23.82
CA GLY A 139 -3.02 -14.58 -22.82
C GLY A 139 -2.41 -14.33 -21.45
N ARG A 140 -3.22 -13.74 -20.58
CA ARG A 140 -2.83 -13.45 -19.20
C ARG A 140 -3.83 -14.05 -18.22
N LEU A 141 -3.35 -14.67 -17.17
CA LEU A 141 -4.20 -15.18 -16.09
C LEU A 141 -3.88 -14.41 -14.80
N PRO A 142 -4.77 -13.51 -14.32
CA PRO A 142 -4.56 -12.86 -13.04
C PRO A 142 -4.71 -13.90 -11.92
N VAL A 143 -3.71 -14.00 -11.04
CA VAL A 143 -3.69 -14.85 -9.85
C VAL A 143 -3.27 -14.04 -8.64
N ALA A 144 -3.81 -14.35 -7.47
CA ALA A 144 -3.30 -13.78 -6.22
C ALA A 144 -2.28 -14.73 -5.61
N ILE A 145 -1.08 -14.22 -5.35
CA ILE A 145 0.01 -14.95 -4.70
C ILE A 145 0.13 -14.40 -3.30
N THR A 146 0.04 -15.28 -2.30
CA THR A 146 0.35 -14.98 -0.90
C THR A 146 1.65 -15.66 -0.57
N ALA A 147 2.71 -14.88 -0.32
CA ALA A 147 4.02 -15.38 0.06
C ALA A 147 4.13 -15.40 1.59
N SER A 148 4.70 -16.48 2.13
CA SER A 148 5.01 -16.61 3.56
C SER A 148 6.51 -16.78 3.74
N TYR A 149 7.09 -15.98 4.63
CA TYR A 149 8.53 -15.95 4.88
C TYR A 149 8.82 -15.53 6.33
N TRP A 150 10.07 -15.72 6.76
CA TRP A 150 10.52 -15.29 8.08
C TRP A 150 11.46 -14.10 7.94
N ASP A 151 11.23 -13.10 8.78
CA ASP A 151 12.09 -11.94 8.94
C ASP A 151 12.60 -11.97 10.39
N GLY A 152 13.78 -12.55 10.59
CA GLY A 152 14.26 -12.96 11.91
C GLY A 152 13.26 -13.91 12.59
N ASP A 153 12.78 -13.53 13.76
CA ASP A 153 11.79 -14.30 14.54
C ASP A 153 10.34 -13.97 14.18
N GLN A 154 10.10 -13.09 13.21
CA GLN A 154 8.75 -12.69 12.83
C GLN A 154 8.31 -13.38 11.53
N HIS A 155 7.24 -14.18 11.64
CA HIS A 155 6.57 -14.71 10.45
C HIS A 155 5.81 -13.59 9.73
N ARG A 156 6.12 -13.39 8.45
CA ARG A 156 5.55 -12.36 7.59
C ARG A 156 4.77 -12.99 6.45
N THR A 157 3.73 -12.27 6.02
CA THR A 157 2.98 -12.61 4.82
C THR A 157 2.81 -11.39 3.95
N ASP A 158 2.96 -11.57 2.64
CA ASP A 158 2.71 -10.54 1.64
C ASP A 158 1.81 -11.08 0.54
N LYS A 159 0.90 -10.23 0.06
CA LYS A 159 -0.13 -10.62 -0.91
C LYS A 159 -0.21 -9.64 -2.06
N ALA A 160 -0.14 -10.18 -3.27
CA ALA A 160 -0.28 -9.40 -4.49
C ALA A 160 -0.95 -10.17 -5.61
N ILE A 161 -1.53 -9.44 -6.56
CA ILE A 161 -2.04 -10.00 -7.80
C ILE A 161 -0.96 -9.89 -8.86
N TYR A 162 -0.69 -11.03 -9.49
CA TYR A 162 0.22 -11.17 -10.62
C TYR A 162 -0.56 -11.63 -11.85
N ASP A 163 -0.17 -11.14 -13.03
CA ASP A 163 -0.60 -11.74 -14.29
C ASP A 163 0.39 -12.82 -14.67
N VAL A 164 -0.06 -14.07 -14.73
CA VAL A 164 0.70 -15.17 -15.35
C VAL A 164 0.53 -15.06 -16.86
N VAL A 165 1.61 -14.79 -17.57
CA VAL A 165 1.62 -14.71 -19.03
C VAL A 165 1.78 -16.13 -19.58
N PHE A 166 0.87 -16.52 -20.46
CA PHE A 166 0.87 -17.84 -21.10
C PHE A 166 0.70 -17.72 -22.61
N THR A 167 1.16 -18.74 -23.32
CA THR A 167 0.89 -18.94 -24.74
C THR A 167 0.27 -20.31 -24.95
N THR A 168 -0.78 -20.42 -25.75
CA THR A 168 -1.19 -21.71 -26.28
C THR A 168 -0.38 -22.04 -27.51
N GLU A 169 -0.09 -23.31 -27.75
CA GLU A 169 0.62 -23.78 -28.95
C GLU A 169 -0.03 -25.07 -29.47
N GLY A 170 -0.14 -25.21 -30.78
CA GLY A 170 -0.62 -26.46 -31.42
C GLY A 170 0.44 -27.56 -31.31
N ARG A 171 0.01 -28.79 -31.01
CA ARG A 171 0.86 -30.00 -31.02
C ARG A 171 0.44 -30.93 -32.13
N ILE A 172 1.43 -31.58 -32.75
CA ILE A 172 1.23 -32.53 -33.86
C ILE A 172 0.40 -33.76 -33.42
N LEU A 173 0.44 -34.18 -32.13
CA LEU A 173 -0.14 -35.45 -31.67
C LEU A 173 -1.01 -35.41 -30.39
N ARG A 174 -1.34 -34.25 -29.81
CA ARG A 174 -2.15 -34.16 -28.56
C ARG A 174 -3.04 -32.92 -28.46
N GLY A 175 -3.44 -32.33 -29.59
CA GLY A 175 -4.24 -31.10 -29.59
C GLY A 175 -3.39 -29.88 -29.25
N ARG A 176 -3.80 -29.05 -28.28
CA ARG A 176 -3.12 -27.80 -27.91
C ARG A 176 -2.43 -27.93 -26.55
N ASP A 177 -1.37 -27.15 -26.37
CA ASP A 177 -0.56 -27.07 -25.15
C ASP A 177 -0.61 -25.67 -24.56
N LEU A 178 -0.31 -25.54 -23.27
CA LEU A 178 -0.21 -24.26 -22.59
C LEU A 178 1.20 -24.06 -22.02
N LYS A 179 1.89 -23.03 -22.51
CA LYS A 179 3.24 -22.67 -22.07
C LYS A 179 3.23 -21.41 -21.23
N LEU A 180 3.79 -21.49 -20.04
CA LEU A 180 4.03 -20.36 -19.14
C LEU A 180 5.27 -19.59 -19.60
N ARG A 181 5.13 -18.28 -19.75
CA ARG A 181 6.19 -17.39 -20.23
C ARG A 181 6.79 -16.56 -19.11
N GLY A 182 5.96 -16.07 -18.19
CA GLY A 182 6.41 -15.18 -17.12
C GLY A 182 5.30 -14.79 -16.16
N VAL A 183 5.65 -13.98 -15.17
CA VAL A 183 4.68 -13.25 -14.33
C VAL A 183 4.98 -11.77 -14.33
N VAL A 184 3.92 -10.96 -14.22
CA VAL A 184 4.01 -9.51 -14.07
C VAL A 184 3.24 -9.10 -12.83
N LEU A 185 3.88 -8.37 -11.92
CA LEU A 185 3.18 -7.77 -10.79
C LEU A 185 2.17 -6.75 -11.30
N ARG A 186 0.89 -6.96 -10.97
CA ARG A 186 -0.18 -6.03 -11.36
C ARG A 186 -0.51 -5.04 -10.25
N GLN A 187 -0.79 -5.54 -9.06
CA GLN A 187 -1.17 -4.71 -7.92
C GLN A 187 -0.98 -5.46 -6.59
N ARG A 188 -0.64 -4.73 -5.53
CA ARG A 188 -0.68 -5.25 -4.15
C ARG A 188 -2.13 -5.28 -3.65
N VAL A 189 -2.46 -6.24 -2.79
CA VAL A 189 -3.82 -6.40 -2.27
C VAL A 189 -3.79 -6.68 -0.77
N HIS A 190 -4.65 -5.97 -0.04
CA HIS A 190 -4.94 -6.25 1.36
C HIS A 190 -6.30 -6.95 1.47
N GLY A 191 -6.40 -8.02 2.26
CA GLY A 191 -7.65 -8.77 2.45
C GLY A 191 -7.97 -9.76 1.32
N ASP A 192 -9.26 -9.89 0.99
CA ASP A 192 -9.76 -10.83 -0.02
C ASP A 192 -9.55 -10.30 -1.45
N ALA A 193 -8.86 -11.10 -2.27
CA ALA A 193 -8.57 -10.79 -3.67
C ALA A 193 -9.62 -11.35 -4.66
N GLY A 194 -10.55 -12.21 -4.22
CA GLY A 194 -11.43 -12.98 -5.11
C GLY A 194 -12.24 -12.14 -6.10
N LYS A 195 -13.00 -11.15 -5.60
CA LYS A 195 -13.83 -10.26 -6.45
C LYS A 195 -12.99 -9.50 -7.47
N ARG A 196 -11.79 -9.09 -7.05
CA ARG A 196 -10.87 -8.33 -7.91
C ARG A 196 -10.27 -9.23 -9.00
N LEU A 197 -9.89 -10.46 -8.66
CA LEU A 197 -9.44 -11.46 -9.63
C LEU A 197 -10.51 -11.73 -10.69
N ASP A 198 -11.76 -11.93 -10.29
CA ASP A 198 -12.86 -12.16 -11.25
C ASP A 198 -13.10 -10.95 -12.17
N THR A 199 -12.99 -9.73 -11.63
CA THR A 199 -13.14 -8.52 -12.43
C THR A 199 -12.05 -8.43 -13.50
N LEU A 200 -10.80 -8.68 -13.13
CA LEU A 200 -9.67 -8.69 -14.05
C LEU A 200 -9.79 -9.81 -15.08
N TRP A 201 -10.17 -11.00 -14.61
CA TRP A 201 -10.31 -12.17 -15.47
C TRP A 201 -11.45 -12.03 -16.47
N LYS A 202 -12.58 -11.44 -16.10
CA LYS A 202 -13.73 -11.25 -16.99
C LYS A 202 -13.37 -10.48 -18.26
N ALA A 203 -12.54 -9.45 -18.15
CA ALA A 203 -12.09 -8.67 -19.29
C ALA A 203 -11.22 -9.50 -20.25
N GLU A 204 -10.25 -10.22 -19.70
CA GLU A 204 -9.32 -11.04 -20.48
C GLU A 204 -9.99 -12.28 -21.08
N ARG A 205 -10.86 -12.94 -20.32
CA ARG A 205 -11.68 -14.05 -20.81
C ARG A 205 -12.53 -13.63 -22.02
N LYS A 206 -13.18 -12.46 -21.96
CA LYS A 206 -13.95 -11.94 -23.10
C LYS A 206 -13.07 -11.73 -24.33
N ARG A 207 -11.84 -11.27 -24.15
CA ARG A 207 -10.87 -11.12 -25.25
C ARG A 207 -10.52 -12.48 -25.86
N LEU A 208 -10.20 -13.46 -25.02
CA LEU A 208 -9.85 -14.82 -25.47
C LEU A 208 -11.01 -15.49 -26.21
N GLU A 209 -12.25 -15.36 -25.70
CA GLU A 209 -13.45 -15.90 -26.35
C GLU A 209 -13.74 -15.22 -27.69
N ALA A 210 -13.42 -13.93 -27.84
CA ALA A 210 -13.61 -13.21 -29.09
C ALA A 210 -12.68 -13.69 -30.23
N LEU A 211 -11.57 -14.38 -29.91
CA LEU A 211 -10.64 -14.94 -30.88
C LEU A 211 -11.15 -16.21 -31.57
N LYS A 212 -12.28 -16.78 -31.14
CA LYS A 212 -12.90 -17.97 -31.75
C LYS A 212 -13.63 -17.69 -33.07
N LYS A 213 -13.72 -16.42 -33.47
CA LYS A 213 -14.44 -15.98 -34.67
C LYS A 213 -13.63 -16.20 -35.92
#